data_AF-A0A6G1G3B8-F1
#
_entry.id   AF-A0A6G1G3B8-F1
#
_cell.length_a   1.000
_cell.length_b   1.000
_cell.length_c   1.000
_cell.angle_alpha   90.00
_cell.angle_beta   90.00
_cell.angle_gamma   90.00
#
_symmetry.space_group_name_H-M   'P 1'
#
loop_
_entity.id
_entity.type
_entity.pdbx_description
1 polymer ?
#
loop_
_entity_poly.entity_id
_entity_poly.type
_entity_poly.pdbx_seq_one_letter_code
_entity_poly.pdbx_strand_id
1 'polypeptide(L)'
;MGTLTAGLPRLEEHCPHKLPSSCRLTATPRCCACDDRRPHAGSYRIYVDGVGFVYRGTRWQNYCWFCKVFWENRVAAAHPRVTPSLSRIPEYPDQSEFLTAWFEFHQGYSVRTGPNGDQTRHPILGESLEDVSPGLLPRTLAEIHTARHNVNMDAPRPDLHQDQIINAAEEPSVSIEDTLDQLMLEADGESHPQTSGTNTSTSSGQPSSHNSSSAAQHSMNPNTTTNDATVQPDRNQQQMARVFGTREDVQSDTYVSPITDMFSRAYARYQDAEAQRQDGEPSTSP
;
A
#
# COMPACT_ATOMS: atom_id res chain seq x y z
N MET A 1 -9.57 -10.93 9.04
CA MET A 1 -11.00 -10.52 9.10
C MET A 1 -11.81 -11.78 8.88
N GLY A 2 -12.56 -12.22 9.87
CA GLY A 2 -13.25 -13.51 9.89
C GLY A 2 -14.45 -13.68 8.97
N THR A 3 -14.88 -14.93 8.77
CA THR A 3 -16.14 -15.27 8.09
C THR A 3 -17.29 -15.20 9.09
N LEU A 4 -17.99 -14.07 9.15
CA LEU A 4 -19.03 -13.77 10.16
C LEU A 4 -20.24 -14.71 10.13
N THR A 5 -20.47 -15.38 9.01
CA THR A 5 -21.64 -16.24 8.80
C THR A 5 -21.33 -17.72 9.05
N ALA A 6 -20.21 -18.03 9.69
CA ALA A 6 -19.77 -19.40 9.98
C ALA A 6 -20.75 -20.20 10.86
N GLY A 7 -21.46 -19.53 11.76
CA GLY A 7 -22.46 -20.17 12.65
C GLY A 7 -23.90 -20.13 12.13
N LEU A 8 -24.14 -19.62 10.91
CA LEU A 8 -25.51 -19.46 10.40
C LEU A 8 -25.96 -20.68 9.60
N PRO A 9 -27.23 -21.12 9.73
CA PRO A 9 -27.71 -22.26 8.98
C PRO A 9 -27.75 -21.98 7.47
N ARG A 10 -27.47 -23.01 6.68
CA ARG A 10 -27.70 -22.98 5.23
C ARG A 10 -29.20 -23.02 4.96
N LEU A 11 -29.67 -22.04 4.19
CA LEU A 11 -31.06 -21.93 3.75
C LEU A 11 -31.15 -22.26 2.26
N GLU A 12 -32.20 -22.97 1.85
CA GLU A 12 -32.37 -23.46 0.46
C GLU A 12 -32.52 -22.32 -0.55
N GLU A 13 -33.22 -21.25 -0.18
CA GLU A 13 -33.44 -20.07 -1.03
C GLU A 13 -32.14 -19.30 -1.32
N HIS A 14 -31.14 -19.45 -0.45
CA HIS A 14 -29.92 -18.66 -0.53
C HIS A 14 -28.97 -19.22 -1.60
N CYS A 15 -28.36 -18.32 -2.37
CA CYS A 15 -27.30 -18.73 -3.29
C CYS A 15 -26.13 -19.37 -2.50
N PRO A 16 -25.42 -20.36 -3.06
CA PRO A 16 -24.38 -21.09 -2.34
C PRO A 16 -23.21 -20.19 -1.88
N HIS A 17 -23.00 -19.05 -2.55
CA HIS A 17 -21.96 -18.08 -2.20
C HIS A 17 -22.30 -17.22 -0.97
N LYS A 18 -23.55 -17.22 -0.50
CA LYS A 18 -24.02 -16.28 0.54
C LYS A 18 -23.24 -16.42 1.84
N LEU A 19 -23.16 -17.65 2.37
CA LEU A 19 -22.46 -17.95 3.62
C LEU A 19 -20.93 -17.88 3.45
N PRO A 20 -20.30 -18.51 2.44
CA PRO A 20 -18.86 -18.42 2.27
C PRO A 20 -18.33 -16.98 2.08
N SER A 21 -19.13 -16.10 1.48
CA SER A 21 -18.75 -14.69 1.28
C SER A 21 -19.14 -13.78 2.43
N SER A 22 -19.79 -14.27 3.49
CA SER A 22 -20.35 -13.45 4.58
C SER A 22 -21.08 -12.20 4.09
N CYS A 23 -21.89 -12.36 3.04
CA CYS A 23 -22.48 -11.25 2.33
C CYS A 23 -23.42 -10.43 3.23
N ARG A 24 -23.23 -9.11 3.27
CA ARG A 24 -24.10 -8.19 4.04
C ARG A 24 -25.39 -7.78 3.34
N LEU A 25 -25.62 -8.21 2.10
CA LEU A 25 -26.87 -7.96 1.40
C LEU A 25 -27.97 -8.87 1.98
N THR A 26 -28.58 -8.50 3.10
CA THR A 26 -29.60 -9.31 3.78
C THR A 26 -31.00 -9.19 3.17
N ALA A 27 -31.25 -8.14 2.37
CA ALA A 27 -32.55 -7.85 1.79
C ALA A 27 -33.00 -8.84 0.69
N THR A 28 -32.06 -9.58 0.09
CA THR A 28 -32.36 -10.56 -0.97
C THR A 28 -31.74 -11.90 -0.59
N PRO A 29 -32.18 -13.05 -1.14
CA PRO A 29 -31.53 -14.34 -0.87
C PRO A 29 -30.19 -14.52 -1.63
N ARG A 30 -29.86 -13.62 -2.56
CA ARG A 30 -28.63 -13.66 -3.36
C ARG A 30 -27.51 -12.85 -2.72
N CYS A 31 -26.25 -13.19 -3.00
CA CYS A 31 -25.10 -12.38 -2.61
C CYS A 31 -24.87 -11.25 -3.61
N CYS A 32 -24.03 -10.26 -3.30
CA CYS A 32 -23.73 -9.14 -4.20
C CYS A 32 -23.32 -9.60 -5.61
N ALA A 33 -22.52 -10.67 -5.71
CA ALA A 33 -22.08 -11.19 -7.00
C ALA A 33 -23.19 -11.86 -7.81
N CYS A 34 -24.01 -12.70 -7.16
CA CYS A 34 -25.13 -13.34 -7.83
C CYS A 34 -26.23 -12.33 -8.20
N ASP A 35 -26.36 -11.24 -7.43
CA ASP A 35 -27.33 -10.19 -7.69
C ASP A 35 -26.90 -9.21 -8.79
N ASP A 36 -25.59 -9.06 -9.01
CA ASP A 36 -25.00 -8.13 -9.97
C ASP A 36 -25.25 -8.52 -11.44
N ARG A 37 -26.09 -7.73 -12.12
CA ARG A 37 -26.45 -7.90 -13.53
C ARG A 37 -25.61 -7.07 -14.51
N ARG A 38 -24.56 -6.37 -14.05
CA ARG A 38 -23.71 -5.57 -14.96
C ARG A 38 -23.08 -6.48 -16.03
N PRO A 39 -22.94 -6.04 -17.29
CA PRO A 39 -22.25 -6.82 -18.32
C PRO A 39 -20.78 -7.03 -17.91
N HIS A 40 -20.17 -8.14 -18.36
CA HIS A 40 -18.75 -8.36 -18.13
C HIS A 40 -17.91 -7.34 -18.91
N ALA A 41 -16.94 -6.75 -18.23
CA ALA A 41 -15.96 -5.85 -18.78
C ALA A 41 -14.60 -6.15 -18.15
N GLY A 42 -13.52 -5.91 -18.90
CA GLY A 42 -12.15 -6.09 -18.41
C GLY A 42 -11.76 -5.10 -17.30
N SER A 43 -12.49 -3.98 -17.19
CA SER A 43 -12.38 -3.03 -16.08
C SER A 43 -13.72 -2.34 -15.83
N TYR A 44 -13.89 -1.86 -14.60
CA TYR A 44 -15.08 -1.13 -14.15
C TYR A 44 -14.69 0.27 -13.68
N ARG A 45 -15.64 1.20 -13.76
CA ARG A 45 -15.43 2.57 -13.27
C ARG A 45 -15.28 2.59 -11.75
N ILE A 46 -14.28 3.32 -11.29
CA ILE A 46 -14.09 3.68 -9.88
C ILE A 46 -13.92 5.20 -9.81
N TYR A 47 -14.40 5.79 -8.73
CA TYR A 47 -14.13 7.19 -8.45
C TYR A 47 -12.83 7.29 -7.65
N VAL A 48 -11.96 8.21 -8.05
CA VAL A 48 -10.73 8.54 -7.33
C VAL A 48 -10.78 10.04 -7.03
N ASP A 49 -10.71 10.38 -5.75
CA ASP A 49 -10.76 11.77 -5.28
C ASP A 49 -9.68 12.60 -5.97
N GLY A 50 -10.06 13.77 -6.51
CA GLY A 50 -9.16 14.66 -7.26
C GLY A 50 -8.89 14.27 -8.72
N VAL A 51 -9.26 13.06 -9.17
CA VAL A 51 -9.09 12.59 -10.56
C VAL A 51 -10.44 12.41 -11.27
N GLY A 52 -11.47 11.99 -10.54
CA GLY A 52 -12.79 11.66 -11.09
C GLY A 52 -12.95 10.17 -11.39
N PHE A 53 -13.78 9.84 -12.39
CA PHE A 53 -14.05 8.45 -12.76
C PHE A 53 -12.96 7.87 -13.67
N VAL A 54 -12.37 6.74 -13.26
CA VAL A 54 -11.35 6.00 -14.01
C VAL A 54 -11.73 4.53 -14.19
N TYR A 55 -11.34 3.93 -15.33
CA TYR A 55 -11.62 2.53 -15.67
C TYR A 55 -10.51 1.57 -15.20
N ARG A 56 -10.31 1.51 -13.87
CA ARG A 56 -9.28 0.65 -13.23
C ARG A 56 -9.85 -0.33 -12.20
N GLY A 57 -11.15 -0.33 -11.97
CA GLY A 57 -11.81 -1.16 -10.97
C GLY A 57 -12.01 -2.61 -11.40
N THR A 58 -12.09 -3.49 -10.41
CA THR A 58 -12.61 -4.85 -10.58
C THR A 58 -14.13 -4.85 -10.51
N ARG A 59 -14.76 -5.96 -10.91
CA ARG A 59 -16.23 -6.11 -10.85
C ARG A 59 -16.75 -5.95 -9.42
N TRP A 60 -16.06 -6.56 -8.45
CA TRP A 60 -16.46 -6.59 -7.05
C TRP A 60 -16.06 -5.35 -6.23
N GLN A 61 -15.45 -4.33 -6.83
CA GLN A 61 -14.98 -3.14 -6.11
C GLN A 61 -16.08 -2.44 -5.30
N ASN A 62 -17.32 -2.45 -5.80
CA ASN A 62 -18.48 -1.83 -5.16
C ASN A 62 -19.41 -2.84 -4.46
N TYR A 63 -18.97 -4.09 -4.29
CA TYR A 63 -19.71 -5.04 -3.48
C TYR A 63 -19.56 -4.69 -1.99
N CYS A 64 -20.38 -5.30 -1.14
CA CYS A 64 -20.12 -5.22 0.29
C CYS A 64 -18.71 -5.74 0.61
N TRP A 65 -18.11 -5.21 1.68
CA TRP A 65 -16.72 -5.49 2.04
C TRP A 65 -16.36 -6.99 2.06
N PHE A 66 -17.21 -7.84 2.64
CA PHE A 66 -16.95 -9.28 2.71
C PHE A 66 -17.01 -9.95 1.33
N CYS A 67 -17.96 -9.58 0.47
CA CYS A 67 -17.97 -10.08 -0.91
C CYS A 67 -16.78 -9.57 -1.72
N LYS A 68 -16.32 -8.33 -1.47
CA LYS A 68 -15.11 -7.79 -2.10
C LYS A 68 -13.91 -8.68 -1.76
N VAL A 69 -13.64 -8.89 -0.47
CA VAL A 69 -12.54 -9.74 0.02
C VAL A 69 -12.68 -11.18 -0.48
N PHE A 70 -13.88 -11.74 -0.46
CA PHE A 70 -14.16 -13.07 -0.97
C PHE A 70 -13.67 -13.23 -2.42
N TRP A 71 -14.05 -12.31 -3.32
CA TRP A 71 -13.68 -12.42 -4.73
C TRP A 71 -12.21 -12.07 -4.99
N GLU A 72 -11.61 -11.16 -4.21
CA GLU A 72 -10.15 -10.94 -4.24
C GLU A 72 -9.39 -12.23 -3.96
N ASN A 73 -9.76 -12.92 -2.87
CA ASN A 73 -9.13 -14.18 -2.47
C ASN A 73 -9.38 -15.31 -3.48
N ARG A 74 -10.62 -15.47 -3.97
CA ARG A 74 -10.96 -16.53 -4.93
C ARG A 74 -10.30 -16.35 -6.29
N VAL A 75 -10.16 -15.11 -6.75
CA VAL A 75 -9.45 -14.82 -8.02
C VAL A 75 -7.95 -14.99 -7.84
N ALA A 76 -7.37 -14.56 -6.71
CA ALA A 76 -5.95 -14.74 -6.42
C ALA A 76 -5.57 -16.22 -6.25
N ALA A 77 -6.44 -17.04 -5.66
CA ALA A 77 -6.22 -18.46 -5.41
C ALA A 77 -6.53 -19.37 -6.62
N ALA A 78 -7.08 -18.83 -7.71
CA ALA A 78 -7.46 -19.63 -8.87
C ALA A 78 -6.24 -20.28 -9.55
N HIS A 79 -6.42 -21.52 -10.04
CA HIS A 79 -5.44 -22.24 -10.86
C HIS A 79 -6.12 -22.76 -12.13
N PRO A 80 -5.66 -22.37 -13.34
CA PRO A 80 -4.56 -21.42 -13.62
C PRO A 80 -4.88 -20.01 -13.09
N ARG A 81 -3.83 -19.19 -12.85
CA ARG A 81 -4.01 -17.83 -12.32
C ARG A 81 -4.92 -17.01 -13.24
N VAL A 82 -5.98 -16.44 -12.67
CA VAL A 82 -6.93 -15.60 -13.39
C VAL A 82 -6.64 -14.14 -13.08
N THR A 83 -6.43 -13.33 -14.10
CA THR A 83 -6.35 -11.88 -13.91
C THR A 83 -7.75 -11.30 -13.66
N PRO A 84 -7.89 -10.24 -12.84
CA PRO A 84 -9.20 -9.66 -12.56
C PRO A 84 -9.98 -9.25 -13.81
N SER A 85 -9.30 -8.83 -14.88
CA SER A 85 -9.93 -8.46 -16.16
C SER A 85 -10.55 -9.64 -16.92
N LEU A 86 -10.07 -10.86 -16.69
CA LEU A 86 -10.61 -12.08 -17.31
C LEU A 86 -11.66 -12.77 -16.44
N SER A 87 -11.82 -12.34 -15.19
CA SER A 87 -12.80 -12.92 -14.28
C SER A 87 -14.24 -12.64 -14.71
N ARG A 88 -15.11 -13.66 -14.67
CA ARG A 88 -16.55 -13.54 -14.93
C ARG A 88 -17.29 -13.97 -13.68
N ILE A 89 -17.37 -13.08 -12.70
CA ILE A 89 -17.97 -13.40 -11.40
C ILE A 89 -19.50 -13.43 -11.50
N PRO A 90 -20.18 -14.48 -10.99
CA PRO A 90 -19.66 -15.61 -10.20
C PRO A 90 -19.21 -16.87 -10.97
N GLU A 91 -19.36 -16.91 -12.29
CA GLU A 91 -19.16 -18.13 -13.11
C GLU A 91 -17.70 -18.58 -13.27
N TYR A 92 -16.74 -17.66 -13.32
CA TYR A 92 -15.32 -17.92 -13.56
C TYR A 92 -14.43 -17.00 -12.69
N PRO A 93 -13.50 -17.55 -11.88
CA PRO A 93 -13.07 -18.97 -11.82
C PRO A 93 -14.14 -19.90 -11.23
N ASP A 94 -14.09 -21.20 -11.55
CA ASP A 94 -15.03 -22.18 -10.98
C ASP A 94 -14.89 -22.23 -9.45
N GLN A 95 -16.04 -22.29 -8.78
CA GLN A 95 -16.17 -22.24 -7.32
C GLN A 95 -16.65 -23.58 -6.74
N SER A 96 -16.99 -24.56 -7.58
CA SER A 96 -17.61 -25.83 -7.17
C SER A 96 -16.82 -26.57 -6.08
N GLU A 97 -15.52 -26.76 -6.28
CA GLU A 97 -14.63 -27.44 -5.34
C GLU A 97 -14.50 -26.68 -4.02
N PHE A 98 -14.31 -25.36 -4.11
CA PHE A 98 -14.21 -24.49 -2.93
C PHE A 98 -15.49 -24.50 -2.10
N LEU A 99 -16.65 -24.36 -2.75
CA LEU A 99 -17.94 -24.35 -2.06
C LEU A 99 -18.18 -25.68 -1.36
N THR A 100 -17.85 -26.80 -2.03
CA THR A 100 -17.94 -28.14 -1.44
C THR A 100 -17.09 -28.23 -0.18
N ALA A 101 -15.79 -27.95 -0.29
CA ALA A 101 -14.88 -27.99 0.85
C ALA A 101 -15.30 -27.03 1.97
N TRP A 102 -15.72 -25.81 1.65
CA TRP A 102 -16.17 -24.83 2.64
C TRP A 102 -17.39 -25.33 3.42
N PHE A 103 -18.37 -25.96 2.74
CA PHE A 103 -19.54 -26.52 3.41
C PHE A 103 -19.22 -27.77 4.24
N GLU A 104 -18.18 -28.54 3.88
CA GLU A 104 -17.69 -29.63 4.73
C GLU A 104 -17.09 -29.10 6.05
N PHE A 105 -16.33 -28.00 6.01
CA PHE A 105 -15.88 -27.33 7.23
C PHE A 105 -17.04 -26.74 8.03
N HIS A 106 -18.03 -26.15 7.35
CA HIS A 106 -19.19 -25.55 8.00
C HIS A 106 -20.05 -26.58 8.75
N GLN A 107 -20.20 -27.79 8.21
CA GLN A 107 -20.92 -28.87 8.90
C GLN A 107 -20.04 -29.68 9.88
N GLY A 108 -18.71 -29.52 9.82
CA GLY A 108 -17.74 -30.19 10.69
C GLY A 108 -17.38 -31.63 10.31
N TYR A 109 -17.81 -32.11 9.14
CA TYR A 109 -17.49 -33.45 8.65
C TYR A 109 -17.47 -33.50 7.11
N SER A 110 -16.69 -34.42 6.53
CA SER A 110 -16.81 -34.82 5.12
C SER A 110 -17.54 -36.15 4.99
N VAL A 111 -18.20 -36.38 3.85
CA VAL A 111 -18.84 -37.66 3.54
C VAL A 111 -18.06 -38.33 2.43
N ARG A 112 -17.51 -39.52 2.69
CA ARG A 112 -16.82 -40.33 1.67
C ARG A 112 -17.68 -41.53 1.32
N THR A 113 -17.96 -41.69 0.03
CA THR A 113 -18.64 -42.86 -0.51
C THR A 113 -17.62 -43.96 -0.75
N GLY A 114 -17.77 -45.08 -0.05
CA GLY A 114 -16.94 -46.26 -0.22
C GLY A 114 -17.24 -47.02 -1.53
N PRO A 115 -16.43 -48.04 -1.86
CA PRO A 115 -16.59 -48.82 -3.09
C PRO A 115 -17.92 -49.58 -3.19
N ASN A 116 -18.57 -49.85 -2.05
CA ASN A 116 -19.87 -50.53 -1.98
C ASN A 116 -21.07 -49.56 -1.93
N GLY A 117 -20.84 -48.24 -2.06
CA GLY A 117 -21.87 -47.22 -1.91
C GLY A 117 -22.13 -46.76 -0.47
N ASP A 118 -21.48 -47.39 0.52
CA ASP A 118 -21.58 -47.00 1.92
C ASP A 118 -21.03 -45.58 2.14
N GLN A 119 -21.79 -44.71 2.80
CA GLN A 119 -21.38 -43.36 3.12
C GLN A 119 -20.78 -43.32 4.53
N THR A 120 -19.53 -42.91 4.64
CA THR A 120 -18.83 -42.75 5.92
C THR A 120 -18.59 -41.27 6.21
N ARG A 121 -18.92 -40.84 7.45
CA ARG A 121 -18.70 -39.47 7.91
C ARG A 121 -17.35 -39.37 8.59
N HIS A 122 -16.49 -38.47 8.11
CA HIS A 122 -15.18 -38.21 8.70
C HIS A 122 -15.18 -36.83 9.34
N PRO A 123 -14.95 -36.70 10.66
CA PRO A 123 -14.90 -35.39 11.30
C PRO A 123 -13.74 -34.57 10.74
N ILE A 124 -14.00 -33.30 10.44
CA ILE A 124 -12.97 -32.36 9.99
C ILE A 124 -12.57 -31.53 11.20
N LEU A 125 -11.29 -31.61 11.55
CA LEU A 125 -10.67 -30.82 12.61
C LEU A 125 -9.68 -29.83 11.97
N GLY A 126 -9.81 -28.55 12.30
CA GLY A 126 -9.01 -27.49 11.71
C GLY A 126 -9.21 -26.16 12.42
N GLU A 127 -8.75 -25.07 11.79
CA GLU A 127 -9.00 -23.72 12.28
C GLU A 127 -10.50 -23.35 12.20
N SER A 128 -10.94 -22.45 13.08
CA SER A 128 -12.33 -22.00 13.10
C SER A 128 -12.65 -21.19 11.85
N LEU A 129 -13.78 -21.46 11.20
CA LEU A 129 -14.25 -20.67 10.05
C LEU A 129 -14.41 -19.18 10.38
N GLU A 130 -14.72 -18.86 11.63
CA GLU A 130 -14.84 -17.48 12.11
C GLU A 130 -13.52 -16.72 12.07
N ASP A 131 -12.38 -17.40 12.10
CA ASP A 131 -11.06 -16.77 12.06
C ASP A 131 -10.52 -16.65 10.62
N VAL A 132 -11.09 -17.43 9.70
CA VAL A 132 -10.65 -17.52 8.30
C VAL A 132 -11.26 -16.39 7.49
N SER A 133 -10.44 -15.77 6.62
CA SER A 133 -10.93 -14.71 5.76
C SER A 133 -11.87 -15.23 4.68
N PRO A 134 -12.94 -14.49 4.32
CA PRO A 134 -13.88 -14.92 3.29
C PRO A 134 -13.15 -15.31 1.99
N GLY A 135 -13.52 -16.43 1.40
CA GLY A 135 -12.92 -16.92 0.15
C GLY A 135 -11.65 -17.74 0.32
N LEU A 136 -11.17 -17.93 1.56
CA LEU A 136 -10.13 -18.91 1.90
C LEU A 136 -10.77 -20.12 2.59
N LEU A 137 -10.13 -21.28 2.45
CA LEU A 137 -10.51 -22.48 3.19
C LEU A 137 -9.76 -22.54 4.51
N PRO A 138 -10.39 -23.02 5.59
CA PRO A 138 -9.69 -23.35 6.81
C PRO A 138 -8.59 -24.39 6.58
N ARG A 139 -7.45 -24.19 7.20
CA ARG A 139 -6.40 -25.21 7.29
C ARG A 139 -6.83 -26.36 8.18
N THR A 140 -6.56 -27.58 7.72
CA THR A 140 -6.76 -28.79 8.50
C THR A 140 -5.72 -28.90 9.63
N LEU A 141 -6.01 -29.65 10.70
CA LEU A 141 -5.01 -29.90 11.75
C LEU A 141 -3.73 -30.55 11.20
N ALA A 142 -3.86 -31.41 10.19
CA ALA A 142 -2.72 -32.02 9.52
C ALA A 142 -1.83 -30.94 8.87
N GLU A 143 -2.41 -29.99 8.15
CA GLU A 143 -1.70 -28.85 7.56
C GLU A 143 -1.06 -27.92 8.61
N ILE A 144 -1.73 -27.71 9.73
CA ILE A 144 -1.18 -26.90 10.83
C ILE A 144 0.04 -27.60 11.45
N HIS A 145 -0.02 -28.93 11.63
CA HIS A 145 1.09 -29.70 12.15
C HIS A 145 2.27 -29.75 11.18
N THR A 146 2.03 -29.95 9.89
CA THR A 146 3.11 -29.93 8.88
C THR A 146 3.72 -28.55 8.74
N ALA A 147 2.91 -27.48 8.75
CA ALA A 147 3.42 -26.12 8.73
C ALA A 147 4.36 -25.84 9.91
N ARG A 148 3.94 -26.20 11.14
CA ARG A 148 4.79 -26.06 12.35
C ARG A 148 6.08 -26.88 12.29
N HIS A 149 6.00 -28.09 11.74
CA HIS A 149 7.17 -28.95 11.59
C HIS A 149 8.17 -28.38 10.59
N ASN A 150 7.69 -27.77 9.50
CA ASN A 150 8.54 -27.13 8.50
C ASN A 150 9.19 -25.83 9.00
N VAL A 151 8.58 -25.12 9.97
CA VAL A 151 9.24 -23.96 10.62
C VAL A 151 10.36 -24.42 11.59
N ASN A 152 10.31 -25.65 12.08
CA ASN A 152 11.25 -26.19 13.07
C ASN A 152 12.39 -27.06 12.48
N MET A 153 12.36 -27.38 11.18
CA MET A 153 13.39 -28.17 10.50
C MET A 153 13.95 -27.35 9.33
N ASP A 154 15.10 -26.74 9.54
CA ASP A 154 15.95 -26.05 8.55
C ASP A 154 15.25 -25.13 7.53
N ALA A 155 15.09 -23.86 7.91
CA ALA A 155 15.11 -22.77 6.95
C ALA A 155 16.03 -21.65 7.48
N PRO A 156 17.09 -21.26 6.73
CA PRO A 156 17.68 -19.95 6.92
C PRO A 156 16.54 -18.93 6.81
N ARG A 157 16.45 -18.01 7.78
CA ARG A 157 15.55 -16.87 7.70
C ARG A 157 15.64 -16.28 6.29
N PRO A 158 14.55 -16.17 5.52
CA PRO A 158 14.58 -15.31 4.36
C PRO A 158 14.69 -13.90 4.92
N ASP A 159 15.86 -13.30 4.70
CA ASP A 159 16.07 -11.88 4.91
C ASP A 159 14.98 -11.14 4.12
N LEU A 160 14.10 -10.43 4.82
CA LEU A 160 13.07 -9.60 4.19
C LEU A 160 13.73 -8.31 3.70
N HIS A 161 14.63 -8.45 2.73
CA HIS A 161 15.09 -7.37 1.86
C HIS A 161 15.49 -7.99 0.52
N GLN A 162 14.50 -8.23 -0.34
CA GLN A 162 14.72 -8.08 -1.77
C GLN A 162 13.36 -7.89 -2.46
N ASP A 163 13.00 -6.63 -2.64
CA ASP A 163 12.07 -6.23 -3.69
C ASP A 163 12.64 -6.73 -5.03
N GLN A 164 12.01 -7.76 -5.60
CA GLN A 164 12.25 -8.14 -6.99
C GLN A 164 11.25 -7.39 -7.86
N ILE A 165 11.73 -6.22 -8.28
CA ILE A 165 11.34 -5.51 -9.48
C ILE A 165 11.31 -6.49 -10.66
N ILE A 166 10.20 -6.47 -11.40
CA ILE A 166 10.02 -7.20 -12.65
C ILE A 166 10.96 -6.58 -13.69
N ASN A 167 11.93 -7.36 -14.18
CA ASN A 167 12.81 -7.00 -15.28
C ASN A 167 12.00 -6.78 -16.56
N ALA A 168 11.86 -5.52 -16.97
CA ALA A 168 11.54 -5.12 -18.33
C ALA A 168 12.77 -4.43 -18.92
N ALA A 169 13.29 -5.01 -20.01
CA ALA A 169 14.25 -4.49 -21.00
C ALA A 169 15.25 -3.39 -20.55
N GLU A 170 16.52 -3.77 -20.58
CA GLU A 170 17.71 -2.91 -20.43
C GLU A 170 17.68 -1.68 -21.36
N GLU A 171 17.59 -0.51 -20.75
CA GLU A 171 18.21 0.73 -21.23
C GLU A 171 19.08 1.23 -20.07
N PRO A 172 20.32 1.70 -20.31
CA PRO A 172 21.22 2.11 -19.23
C PRO A 172 20.69 3.39 -18.58
N SER A 173 19.91 3.21 -17.51
CA SER A 173 19.46 4.32 -16.68
C SER A 173 20.62 4.77 -15.79
N VAL A 174 21.20 5.91 -16.14
CA VAL A 174 22.08 6.67 -15.26
C VAL A 174 21.35 6.97 -13.95
N SER A 175 21.99 6.68 -12.82
CA SER A 175 21.41 6.89 -11.49
C SER A 175 21.11 8.36 -11.29
N ILE A 176 19.98 8.67 -10.67
CA ILE A 176 19.54 10.06 -10.42
C ILE A 176 20.57 10.77 -9.52
N GLU A 177 21.22 10.02 -8.63
CA GLU A 177 22.29 10.46 -7.76
C GLU A 177 23.55 10.83 -8.55
N ASP A 178 23.91 10.07 -9.58
CA ASP A 178 25.04 10.39 -10.47
C ASP A 178 24.74 11.66 -11.28
N THR A 179 23.50 11.87 -11.73
CA THR A 179 23.13 13.12 -12.42
C THR A 179 23.12 14.34 -11.49
N LEU A 180 22.86 14.12 -10.20
CA LEU A 180 22.84 15.18 -9.19
C LEU A 180 24.26 15.58 -8.77
N ASP A 181 25.13 14.59 -8.58
CA ASP A 181 26.56 14.82 -8.31
C ASP A 181 27.25 15.50 -9.51
N GLN A 182 26.88 15.12 -10.74
CA GLN A 182 27.38 15.78 -11.95
C GLN A 182 26.94 17.25 -12.06
N LEU A 183 25.67 17.55 -11.74
CA LEU A 183 25.16 18.93 -11.71
C LEU A 183 25.77 19.77 -10.58
N MET A 184 26.08 19.18 -9.42
CA MET A 184 26.78 19.89 -8.35
C MET A 184 28.25 20.14 -8.71
N LEU A 185 28.93 19.17 -9.34
CA LEU A 185 30.29 19.33 -9.85
C LEU A 185 30.39 20.39 -10.95
N GLU A 186 29.36 20.54 -11.79
CA GLU A 186 29.27 21.61 -12.80
C GLU A 186 28.99 22.98 -12.17
N ALA A 187 28.21 23.05 -11.09
CA ALA A 187 27.93 24.31 -10.38
C ALA A 187 29.12 24.84 -9.57
N ASP A 188 29.96 23.96 -9.04
CA ASP A 188 31.16 24.33 -8.27
C ASP A 188 32.39 24.63 -9.14
N GLY A 189 32.31 24.37 -10.45
CA GLY A 189 33.41 24.54 -11.41
C GLY A 189 33.44 25.87 -12.19
N GLU A 190 32.39 26.70 -12.11
CA GLU A 190 32.28 27.91 -12.92
C GLU A 190 32.94 29.13 -12.24
N SER A 191 34.25 29.06 -12.01
CA SER A 191 35.10 30.25 -11.91
C SER A 191 35.87 30.40 -13.22
N HIS A 192 35.37 31.26 -14.12
CA HIS A 192 35.99 31.61 -15.41
C HIS A 192 37.50 31.94 -15.29
N PRO A 193 38.29 31.54 -16.31
CA PRO A 193 39.10 32.53 -17.01
C PRO A 193 39.12 32.44 -18.55
N GLN A 194 39.09 33.64 -19.14
CA GLN A 194 39.51 34.16 -20.46
C GLN A 194 40.73 33.45 -21.13
N THR A 195 41.05 33.43 -22.44
CA THR A 195 40.67 34.09 -23.72
C THR A 195 41.57 33.53 -24.85
N SER A 196 41.15 33.56 -26.13
CA SER A 196 42.01 33.93 -27.29
C SER A 196 41.23 34.18 -28.61
N GLY A 197 41.26 35.44 -29.08
CA GLY A 197 40.98 35.97 -30.45
C GLY A 197 39.51 36.00 -30.91
N THR A 198 38.86 37.13 -31.27
CA THR A 198 39.34 38.26 -32.08
C THR A 198 38.33 39.43 -32.02
N ASN A 199 38.84 40.68 -31.99
CA ASN A 199 38.27 41.97 -32.45
C ASN A 199 37.24 42.83 -31.65
N THR A 200 37.81 43.92 -31.12
CA THR A 200 37.45 45.37 -31.24
C THR A 200 36.49 46.05 -30.23
N SER A 201 37.05 47.12 -29.63
CA SER A 201 36.47 48.41 -29.18
C SER A 201 36.15 48.67 -27.68
N THR A 202 37.11 49.37 -27.03
CA THR A 202 36.95 50.68 -26.32
C THR A 202 36.61 50.74 -24.80
N SER A 203 37.60 51.31 -24.08
CA SER A 203 37.58 52.23 -22.90
C SER A 203 37.21 51.78 -21.46
N SER A 204 38.28 51.60 -20.66
CA SER A 204 38.65 52.27 -19.37
C SER A 204 37.73 52.25 -18.12
N GLY A 205 38.30 51.77 -17.00
CA GLY A 205 38.06 52.30 -15.63
C GLY A 205 38.00 51.27 -14.48
N GLN A 206 39.06 51.20 -13.65
CA GLN A 206 39.15 50.57 -12.29
C GLN A 206 38.81 51.62 -11.19
N PRO A 207 38.84 51.38 -9.83
CA PRO A 207 39.27 50.20 -9.03
C PRO A 207 38.48 49.82 -7.71
N SER A 208 38.80 48.61 -7.19
CA SER A 208 39.04 48.14 -5.78
C SER A 208 38.05 48.25 -4.59
N SER A 209 37.89 47.18 -3.77
CA SER A 209 38.57 46.99 -2.44
C SER A 209 37.93 46.01 -1.40
N HIS A 210 38.80 45.37 -0.58
CA HIS A 210 38.67 44.73 0.78
C HIS A 210 37.80 43.45 0.98
N ASN A 211 38.28 42.26 1.42
CA ASN A 211 39.12 41.77 2.55
C ASN A 211 38.40 41.70 3.92
N SER A 212 38.22 40.49 4.48
CA SER A 212 38.50 40.13 5.89
C SER A 212 38.13 38.67 6.23
N SER A 213 39.01 38.04 7.01
CA SER A 213 39.00 36.65 7.50
C SER A 213 38.85 36.62 9.03
N SER A 214 38.36 35.53 9.62
CA SER A 214 38.72 34.94 10.95
C SER A 214 37.77 33.75 11.24
N ALA A 215 38.13 32.48 11.45
CA ALA A 215 39.20 31.74 12.16
C ALA A 215 38.99 31.58 13.69
N ALA A 216 38.67 30.33 14.12
CA ALA A 216 39.06 29.63 15.37
C ALA A 216 37.95 28.63 15.80
N GLN A 217 38.15 27.43 16.35
CA GLN A 217 39.33 26.63 16.74
C GLN A 217 38.85 25.19 17.10
N HIS A 218 39.77 24.23 17.02
CA HIS A 218 39.66 22.79 17.32
C HIS A 218 39.32 22.43 18.79
N SER A 219 38.76 21.23 19.04
CA SER A 219 39.43 20.24 19.92
C SER A 219 38.86 18.80 19.86
N MET A 220 39.70 17.87 20.32
CA MET A 220 39.77 16.42 20.08
C MET A 220 38.74 15.54 20.83
N ASN A 221 38.59 14.32 20.27
CA ASN A 221 37.93 13.10 20.79
C ASN A 221 38.64 12.53 22.06
N PRO A 222 38.03 11.63 22.87
CA PRO A 222 38.16 10.20 22.56
C PRO A 222 37.03 9.25 23.03
N ASN A 223 37.10 8.04 22.49
CA ASN A 223 36.22 6.87 22.67
C ASN A 223 36.38 6.22 24.06
N THR A 224 35.31 5.75 24.70
CA THR A 224 35.38 4.69 25.75
C THR A 224 34.09 3.87 25.80
N THR A 225 34.25 2.55 25.69
CA THR A 225 33.24 1.51 25.78
C THR A 225 33.02 1.10 27.24
N THR A 226 31.76 1.09 27.72
CA THR A 226 31.34 0.26 28.87
C THR A 226 29.88 -0.17 28.70
N ASN A 227 29.64 -1.46 28.90
CA ASN A 227 28.32 -2.09 29.02
C ASN A 227 27.58 -1.56 30.24
N ASP A 228 26.32 -1.14 30.08
CA ASP A 228 25.34 -1.21 31.17
C ASP A 228 23.92 -1.42 30.63
N ALA A 229 23.23 -2.38 31.23
CA ALA A 229 21.88 -2.81 30.89
C ALA A 229 20.89 -1.92 31.64
N THR A 230 20.32 -0.91 30.98
CA THR A 230 19.13 -0.23 31.47
C THR A 230 18.15 0.08 30.33
N VAL A 231 16.89 -0.15 30.64
CA VAL A 231 15.66 -0.01 29.84
C VAL A 231 15.68 1.20 28.91
N GLN A 232 15.70 0.97 27.59
CA GLN A 232 15.49 2.02 26.59
C GLN A 232 13.99 2.34 26.50
N PRO A 233 13.53 3.56 26.80
CA PRO A 233 12.21 3.99 26.39
C PRO A 233 12.20 4.20 24.87
N ASP A 234 11.08 3.79 24.29
CA ASP A 234 10.70 3.74 22.89
C ASP A 234 11.28 4.88 22.02
N ARG A 235 12.18 4.54 21.08
CA ARG A 235 12.71 5.47 20.06
C ARG A 235 11.61 6.14 19.24
N ASN A 236 10.44 5.50 19.10
CA ASN A 236 9.27 6.06 18.43
C ASN A 236 8.67 7.26 19.17
N GLN A 237 8.64 7.25 20.51
CA GLN A 237 8.15 8.39 21.29
C GLN A 237 9.07 9.60 21.16
N GLN A 238 10.38 9.39 21.12
CA GLN A 238 11.35 10.49 20.94
C GLN A 238 11.32 11.08 19.53
N GLN A 239 10.95 10.30 18.50
CA GLN A 239 10.76 10.82 17.14
C GLN A 239 9.49 11.65 17.01
N MET A 240 8.37 11.22 17.61
CA MET A 240 7.12 12.01 17.61
C MET A 240 7.25 13.29 18.46
N ALA A 241 7.99 13.25 19.58
CA ALA A 241 8.30 14.41 20.40
C ALA A 241 9.14 15.48 19.68
N ARG A 242 9.90 15.09 18.64
CA ARG A 242 10.65 16.06 17.81
C ARG A 242 9.77 16.81 16.82
N VAL A 243 8.64 16.23 16.41
CA VAL A 243 7.75 16.85 15.43
C VAL A 243 6.85 17.89 16.09
N PHE A 244 6.23 17.57 17.23
CA PHE A 244 5.29 18.47 17.91
C PHE A 244 5.89 19.23 19.11
N GLY A 245 7.17 19.02 19.42
CA GLY A 245 7.78 19.54 20.63
C GLY A 245 7.46 18.68 21.85
N THR A 246 8.07 19.02 22.99
CA THR A 246 7.79 18.37 24.26
C THR A 246 6.44 18.80 24.82
N ARG A 247 5.93 18.09 25.83
CA ARG A 247 4.64 18.42 26.45
C ARG A 247 4.67 19.81 27.07
N GLU A 248 5.82 20.22 27.58
CA GLU A 248 6.09 21.52 28.17
C GLU A 248 6.05 22.63 27.10
N ASP A 249 6.57 22.36 25.90
CA ASP A 249 6.55 23.32 24.77
C ASP A 249 5.12 23.59 24.29
N VAL A 250 4.30 22.53 24.17
CA VAL A 250 2.89 22.61 23.71
C VAL A 250 2.02 23.42 24.67
N GLN A 251 2.38 23.46 25.95
CA GLN A 251 1.66 24.21 26.99
C GLN A 251 2.09 25.68 27.08
N SER A 252 3.10 26.11 26.33
CA SER A 252 3.51 27.51 26.30
C SER A 252 2.53 28.37 25.50
N ASP A 253 2.27 29.59 25.98
CA ASP A 253 1.40 30.56 25.28
C ASP A 253 1.98 31.03 23.92
N THR A 254 3.26 30.74 23.68
CA THR A 254 3.99 31.06 22.44
C THR A 254 4.10 29.87 21.49
N TYR A 255 3.46 28.73 21.80
CA TYR A 255 3.54 27.54 20.96
C TYR A 255 2.78 27.74 19.65
N VAL A 256 3.49 27.55 18.53
CA VAL A 256 2.89 27.47 17.20
C VAL A 256 3.11 26.04 16.70
N SER A 257 2.01 25.34 16.42
CA SER A 257 2.12 23.98 15.91
C SER A 257 2.79 23.99 14.54
N PRO A 258 3.64 23.00 14.22
CA PRO A 258 4.22 22.86 12.87
C PRO A 258 3.14 22.75 11.78
N ILE A 259 1.97 22.22 12.14
CA ILE A 259 0.79 22.15 11.25
C ILE A 259 0.28 23.57 10.96
N THR A 260 0.23 24.46 11.95
CA THR A 260 -0.19 25.86 11.78
C THR A 260 0.73 26.60 10.83
N ASP A 261 2.06 26.41 10.94
CA ASP A 261 3.02 27.01 10.00
C ASP A 261 2.87 26.42 8.59
N MET A 262 2.69 25.09 8.48
CA MET A 262 2.42 24.44 7.19
C MET A 262 1.16 24.98 6.51
N PHE A 263 0.05 25.12 7.25
CA PHE A 263 -1.20 25.67 6.72
C PHE A 263 -1.06 27.15 6.37
N SER A 264 -0.35 27.95 7.16
CA SER A 264 -0.12 29.37 6.88
C SER A 264 0.65 29.56 5.57
N ARG A 265 1.71 28.78 5.36
CA ARG A 265 2.48 28.79 4.11
C ARG A 265 1.67 28.31 2.91
N ALA A 266 0.88 27.26 3.07
CA ALA A 266 0.01 26.75 2.01
C ALA A 266 -1.07 27.77 1.64
N TYR A 267 -1.64 28.46 2.64
CA TYR A 267 -2.66 29.48 2.45
C TYR A 267 -2.11 30.73 1.74
N ALA A 268 -0.89 31.17 2.10
CA ALA A 268 -0.21 32.26 1.40
C ALA A 268 -0.01 31.94 -0.10
N ARG A 269 0.49 30.73 -0.42
CA ARG A 269 0.65 30.29 -1.82
C ARG A 269 -0.67 30.21 -2.57
N TYR A 270 -1.74 29.80 -1.89
CA TYR A 270 -3.06 29.77 -2.50
C TYR A 270 -3.58 31.17 -2.83
N GLN A 271 -3.39 32.14 -1.92
CA GLN A 271 -3.75 33.54 -2.15
C GLN A 271 -2.95 34.17 -3.30
N ASP A 272 -1.63 33.92 -3.35
CA ASP A 272 -0.79 34.40 -4.46
C ASP A 272 -1.28 33.84 -5.81
N ALA A 273 -1.69 32.57 -5.84
CA ALA A 273 -2.22 31.94 -7.04
C ALA A 273 -3.62 32.45 -7.42
N GLU A 274 -4.47 32.82 -6.46
CA GLU A 274 -5.75 33.48 -6.72
C GLU A 274 -5.55 34.90 -7.29
N ALA A 275 -4.61 35.68 -6.73
CA ALA A 275 -4.30 37.02 -7.23
C ALA A 275 -3.83 36.98 -8.69
N GLN A 276 -2.95 36.04 -9.04
CA GLN A 276 -2.51 35.84 -10.43
C GLN A 276 -3.65 35.45 -11.38
N ARG A 277 -4.68 34.74 -10.91
CA ARG A 277 -5.87 34.42 -11.71
C ARG A 277 -6.75 35.65 -11.95
N GLN A 278 -6.87 36.53 -10.96
CA GLN A 278 -7.64 37.77 -11.06
C GLN A 278 -6.94 38.81 -11.94
N ASP A 279 -5.62 38.92 -11.84
CA ASP A 279 -4.80 39.81 -12.68
C ASP A 279 -4.66 39.30 -14.14
N GLY A 280 -4.98 38.02 -14.37
CA GLY A 280 -4.90 37.33 -15.66
C GLY A 280 -6.16 37.39 -16.53
N GLU A 281 -7.22 38.11 -16.16
CA GLU A 281 -8.36 38.40 -17.05
C GLU A 281 -8.09 39.67 -17.88
N PRO A 282 -7.62 39.58 -19.14
CA PRO A 282 -7.73 40.71 -20.05
C PRO A 282 -9.21 40.93 -20.38
N SER A 283 -9.71 42.09 -19.99
CA SER A 283 -11.01 42.64 -20.35
C SER A 283 -11.23 42.51 -21.86
N THR A 284 -12.01 41.52 -22.27
CA THR A 284 -12.59 41.51 -23.61
C THR A 284 -13.77 42.47 -23.55
N SER A 285 -13.61 43.66 -24.11
CA SER A 285 -14.68 44.64 -24.29
C SER A 285 -14.78 45.00 -25.78
N PRO A 286 -15.99 45.34 -26.26
CA PRO A 286 -16.53 44.95 -27.56
C PRO A 286 -16.01 45.76 -28.76
#